data_AF-A0A1B5L2Y3-F1
#
_entry.id   AF-A0A1B5L2Y3-F1
#
_cell.length_a   1.000
_cell.length_b   1.000
_cell.length_c   1.000
_cell.angle_alpha   90.00
_cell.angle_beta   90.00
_cell.angle_gamma   90.00
#
_symmetry.space_group_name_H-M   'P 1'
#
loop_
_entity.id
_entity.type
_entity.pdbx_description
1 polymer ?
#
loop_
_entity_poly.entity_id
_entity_poly.type
_entity_poly.pdbx_seq_one_letter_code
_entity_poly.pdbx_strand_id
1 'polypeptide(L)'
;MALLRQSLDGQLPSPPVDVNRFVVVPREASAQDVPHNDATLPSFFIYLVNILAKGVINQFINECGANPKAADPIGVFAAQIFSHWDFSWRGESIIDILVAKLRVACPVLFGSRGNDTTERGRRALGWKKDGPSWVPEQNHNDRMAGLGAGFAAISLRDFSKASNKANPFPPTNYWRAFACIVNCPAGEISNTQLVVLRSMIDGHEQRFLNFYGNAALAALRLALVEFPKRAPANSPAAGSLRALADILRSDGGLVLA
;
A
#
# COMPACT_ATOMS: atom_id res chain seq x y z
N MET A 1 -9.42 6.00 -18.79
CA MET A 1 -10.60 5.10 -18.79
C MET A 1 -10.93 4.56 -20.17
N ALA A 2 -11.13 5.41 -21.20
CA ALA A 2 -11.51 4.96 -22.54
C ALA A 2 -10.58 3.86 -23.12
N LEU A 3 -9.26 4.05 -23.07
CA LEU A 3 -8.31 3.07 -23.62
C LEU A 3 -8.36 1.70 -22.92
N LEU A 4 -8.59 1.65 -21.60
CA LEU A 4 -8.75 0.40 -20.86
C LEU A 4 -10.00 -0.35 -21.33
N ARG A 5 -11.12 0.36 -21.52
CA ARG A 5 -12.36 -0.21 -22.05
C ARG A 5 -12.17 -0.72 -23.49
N GLN A 6 -11.58 0.09 -24.37
CA GLN A 6 -11.28 -0.31 -25.76
C GLN A 6 -10.41 -1.56 -25.84
N SER A 7 -9.46 -1.73 -24.91
CA SER A 7 -8.60 -2.92 -24.84
C SER A 7 -9.32 -4.19 -24.37
N LEU A 8 -10.46 -4.07 -23.68
CA LEU A 8 -11.29 -5.19 -23.24
C LEU A 8 -12.36 -5.56 -24.27
N ASP A 9 -12.98 -4.55 -24.89
CA ASP A 9 -14.09 -4.73 -25.84
C ASP A 9 -13.64 -5.28 -27.21
N GLY A 10 -12.36 -5.60 -27.38
CA GLY A 10 -11.81 -6.16 -28.62
C GLY A 10 -11.60 -5.14 -29.75
N GLN A 11 -11.83 -3.84 -29.49
CA GLN A 11 -11.56 -2.77 -30.47
C GLN A 11 -10.08 -2.67 -30.83
N LEU A 12 -9.21 -3.07 -29.89
CA LEU A 12 -7.77 -3.18 -30.08
C LEU A 12 -7.36 -4.65 -29.86
N PRO A 13 -7.34 -5.48 -30.92
CA PRO A 13 -7.12 -6.92 -30.77
C PRO A 13 -5.71 -7.19 -30.24
N SER A 14 -5.63 -8.09 -29.27
CA SER A 14 -4.37 -8.58 -28.72
C SER A 14 -4.50 -10.05 -28.31
N PRO A 15 -3.40 -10.82 -28.28
CA PRO A 15 -3.45 -12.22 -27.89
C PRO A 15 -4.09 -12.41 -26.49
N PRO A 16 -4.92 -13.44 -26.29
CA PRO A 16 -5.46 -13.75 -24.97
C PRO A 16 -4.36 -14.26 -24.03
N VAL A 17 -4.48 -13.93 -22.74
CA VAL A 17 -3.58 -14.42 -21.69
C VAL A 17 -4.37 -14.95 -20.50
N ASP A 18 -3.87 -16.03 -19.91
CA ASP A 18 -4.41 -16.58 -18.66
C ASP A 18 -4.20 -15.59 -17.50
N VAL A 19 -5.31 -15.15 -16.91
CA VAL A 19 -5.33 -14.12 -15.87
C VAL A 19 -4.89 -14.66 -14.50
N ASN A 20 -4.97 -15.99 -14.28
CA ASN A 20 -4.51 -16.62 -13.04
C ASN A 20 -3.03 -16.34 -12.75
N ARG A 21 -2.24 -16.03 -13.78
CA ARG A 21 -0.82 -15.67 -13.66
C ARG A 21 -0.58 -14.31 -12.98
N PHE A 22 -1.63 -13.50 -12.82
CA PHE A 22 -1.54 -12.11 -12.34
C PHE A 22 -2.34 -11.87 -11.06
N VAL A 23 -3.00 -12.89 -10.51
CA VAL A 23 -3.72 -12.85 -9.23
C VAL A 23 -3.09 -13.81 -8.24
N VAL A 24 -3.26 -13.55 -6.94
CA VAL A 24 -2.66 -14.35 -5.87
C VAL A 24 -3.37 -15.69 -5.71
N VAL A 25 -4.70 -15.67 -5.75
CA VAL A 25 -5.54 -16.86 -5.62
C VAL A 25 -6.12 -17.16 -7.00
N PRO A 26 -5.84 -18.34 -7.58
CA PRO A 26 -6.49 -18.76 -8.81
C PRO A 26 -8.01 -18.75 -8.65
N ARG A 27 -8.71 -18.21 -9.64
CA ARG A 27 -10.17 -18.08 -9.60
C ARG A 27 -10.78 -19.12 -10.51
N GLU A 28 -11.93 -19.65 -10.13
CA GLU A 28 -12.78 -20.48 -11.00
C GLU A 28 -13.84 -19.62 -11.68
N ALA A 29 -14.46 -20.14 -12.75
CA ALA A 29 -15.54 -19.42 -13.42
C ALA A 29 -16.70 -19.18 -12.44
N SER A 30 -17.20 -17.95 -12.41
CA SER A 30 -18.35 -17.60 -11.57
C SER A 30 -19.62 -18.21 -12.12
N ALA A 31 -20.48 -18.73 -11.25
CA ALA A 31 -21.84 -19.14 -11.60
C ALA A 31 -22.80 -17.96 -11.77
N GLN A 32 -22.38 -16.76 -11.36
CA GLN A 32 -23.15 -15.52 -11.49
C GLN A 32 -22.84 -14.83 -12.82
N ASP A 33 -23.78 -13.99 -13.28
CA ASP A 33 -23.58 -13.14 -14.46
C ASP A 33 -22.60 -12.01 -14.12
N VAL A 34 -21.32 -12.24 -14.41
CA VAL A 34 -20.23 -11.30 -14.14
C VAL A 34 -19.46 -10.98 -15.43
N PRO A 35 -18.95 -9.74 -15.57
CA PRO A 35 -18.05 -9.40 -16.66
C PRO A 35 -16.85 -10.33 -16.70
N HIS A 36 -16.41 -10.64 -17.93
CA HIS A 36 -15.16 -11.32 -18.19
C HIS A 36 -14.99 -12.62 -17.38
N ASN A 37 -15.91 -13.57 -17.58
CA ASN A 37 -15.89 -14.85 -16.86
C ASN A 37 -14.97 -15.91 -17.51
N ASP A 38 -14.53 -15.66 -18.75
CA ASP A 38 -13.59 -16.51 -19.47
C ASP A 38 -12.26 -16.67 -18.74
N ALA A 39 -11.52 -17.74 -19.03
CA ALA A 39 -10.21 -17.99 -18.43
C ALA A 39 -9.14 -16.95 -18.83
N THR A 40 -9.37 -16.25 -19.94
CA THR A 40 -8.39 -15.34 -20.53
C THR A 40 -8.92 -13.93 -20.69
N LEU A 41 -8.03 -12.95 -20.61
CA LEU A 41 -8.27 -11.57 -21.00
C LEU A 41 -7.32 -11.13 -22.13
N PRO A 42 -7.64 -10.06 -22.88
CA PRO A 42 -6.71 -9.47 -23.84
C PRO A 42 -5.40 -9.05 -23.15
N SER A 43 -4.26 -9.50 -23.67
CA SER A 43 -2.93 -9.16 -23.12
C SER A 43 -2.68 -7.67 -23.04
N PHE A 44 -3.21 -6.89 -23.99
CA PHE A 44 -3.05 -5.45 -23.99
C PHE A 44 -3.74 -4.78 -22.80
N PHE A 45 -4.91 -5.27 -22.38
CA PHE A 45 -5.57 -4.78 -21.18
C PHE A 45 -4.71 -5.03 -19.92
N ILE A 46 -4.23 -6.27 -19.73
CA ILE A 46 -3.36 -6.62 -18.60
C ILE A 46 -2.08 -5.77 -18.61
N TYR A 47 -1.50 -5.53 -19.78
CA TYR A 47 -0.35 -4.65 -19.94
C TYR A 47 -0.66 -3.22 -19.49
N LEU A 48 -1.77 -2.63 -19.93
CA LEU A 48 -2.18 -1.28 -19.54
C LEU A 48 -2.45 -1.17 -18.03
N VAL A 49 -3.08 -2.18 -17.42
CA VAL A 49 -3.26 -2.25 -15.96
C VAL A 49 -1.91 -2.29 -15.24
N ASN A 50 -0.94 -3.05 -15.75
CA ASN A 50 0.40 -3.08 -15.21
C ASN A 50 1.15 -1.74 -15.38
N ILE A 51 0.99 -1.04 -16.51
CA ILE A 51 1.53 0.31 -16.71
C ILE A 51 0.90 1.30 -15.73
N LEU A 52 -0.41 1.24 -15.54
CA LEU A 52 -1.13 2.05 -14.56
C LEU A 52 -0.62 1.78 -13.14
N ALA A 53 -0.48 0.50 -12.76
CA ALA A 53 0.08 0.11 -11.46
C ALA A 53 1.50 0.68 -11.25
N LYS A 54 2.37 0.60 -12.26
CA LYS A 54 3.71 1.21 -12.21
C LYS A 54 3.63 2.74 -12.06
N GLY A 55 2.70 3.38 -12.77
CA GLY A 55 2.46 4.83 -12.67
C GLY A 55 2.05 5.25 -11.26
N VAL A 56 1.08 4.54 -10.66
CA VAL A 56 0.62 4.77 -9.28
C VAL A 56 1.78 4.65 -8.28
N ILE A 57 2.57 3.57 -8.36
CA ILE A 57 3.73 3.38 -7.48
C ILE A 57 4.78 4.48 -7.65
N ASN A 58 5.06 4.90 -8.88
CA ASN A 58 6.01 5.96 -9.16
C ASN A 58 5.52 7.32 -8.62
N GLN A 59 4.22 7.61 -8.72
CA GLN A 59 3.63 8.82 -8.18
C GLN A 59 3.73 8.87 -6.64
N PHE A 60 3.45 7.75 -5.96
CA PHE A 60 3.69 7.66 -4.52
C PHE A 60 5.15 7.92 -4.15
N ILE A 61 6.09 7.34 -4.91
CA ILE A 61 7.53 7.51 -4.67
C ILE A 61 7.98 8.96 -4.88
N ASN A 62 7.55 9.60 -5.96
CA ASN A 62 8.09 10.89 -6.40
C ASN A 62 7.42 12.08 -5.72
N GLU A 63 6.14 11.97 -5.38
CA GLU A 63 5.36 13.12 -4.88
C GLU A 63 5.04 13.01 -3.40
N CYS A 64 4.70 11.80 -2.93
CA CYS A 64 4.18 11.63 -1.57
C CYS A 64 5.25 11.57 -0.49
N GLY A 65 6.53 11.41 -0.86
CA GLY A 65 7.64 11.56 0.09
C GLY A 65 7.77 13.00 0.60
N ALA A 66 7.65 13.97 -0.32
CA ALA A 66 7.73 15.40 0.00
C ALA A 66 6.36 16.00 0.39
N ASN A 67 5.27 15.53 -0.23
CA ASN A 67 3.91 15.98 0.06
C ASN A 67 2.97 14.78 0.29
N PRO A 68 2.91 14.23 1.52
CA PRO A 68 2.08 13.07 1.84
C PRO A 68 0.60 13.23 1.49
N LYS A 69 0.07 14.47 1.48
CA LYS A 69 -1.33 14.76 1.11
C LYS A 69 -1.65 14.40 -0.35
N ALA A 70 -0.64 14.40 -1.23
CA ALA A 70 -0.80 13.97 -2.62
C ALA A 70 -1.16 12.48 -2.75
N ALA A 71 -0.91 11.65 -1.72
CA ALA A 71 -1.26 10.24 -1.74
C ALA A 71 -2.77 10.02 -1.85
N ASP A 72 -3.59 10.92 -1.29
CA ASP A 72 -5.04 10.76 -1.28
C ASP A 72 -5.66 10.74 -2.68
N PRO A 73 -5.49 11.76 -3.55
CA PRO A 73 -6.06 11.72 -4.90
C PRO A 73 -5.53 10.55 -5.74
N ILE A 74 -4.26 10.16 -5.58
CA ILE A 74 -3.69 8.99 -6.26
C ILE A 74 -4.37 7.69 -5.78
N GLY A 75 -4.60 7.56 -4.47
CA GLY A 75 -5.32 6.45 -3.88
C GLY A 75 -6.79 6.38 -4.33
N VAL A 76 -7.49 7.52 -4.43
CA VAL A 76 -8.85 7.58 -5.00
C VAL A 76 -8.84 7.07 -6.43
N PHE A 77 -7.92 7.55 -7.26
CA PHE A 77 -7.80 7.12 -8.65
C PHE A 77 -7.55 5.62 -8.77
N ALA A 78 -6.60 5.08 -8.01
CA ALA A 78 -6.32 3.64 -8.00
C ALA A 78 -7.58 2.85 -7.56
N ALA A 79 -8.21 3.24 -6.45
CA ALA A 79 -9.41 2.59 -5.95
C ALA A 79 -10.56 2.64 -6.98
N GLN A 80 -10.75 3.76 -7.68
CA GLN A 80 -11.77 3.92 -8.72
C GLN A 80 -11.54 2.96 -9.90
N ILE A 81 -10.30 2.79 -10.33
CA ILE A 81 -9.95 1.89 -11.44
C ILE A 81 -10.15 0.44 -11.03
N PHE A 82 -9.58 0.04 -9.89
CA PHE A 82 -9.58 -1.35 -9.45
C PHE A 82 -10.93 -1.81 -8.87
N SER A 83 -11.83 -0.89 -8.52
CA SER A 83 -13.21 -1.22 -8.14
C SER A 83 -14.21 -1.14 -9.30
N HIS A 84 -13.76 -0.79 -10.50
CA HIS A 84 -14.67 -0.65 -11.64
C HIS A 84 -15.16 -2.03 -12.09
N TRP A 85 -16.49 -2.23 -12.09
CA TRP A 85 -17.12 -3.51 -12.42
C TRP A 85 -16.70 -4.05 -13.79
N ASP A 86 -16.74 -3.21 -14.82
CA ASP A 86 -16.32 -3.59 -16.19
C ASP A 86 -14.84 -3.99 -16.30
N PHE A 87 -14.01 -3.72 -15.30
CA PHE A 87 -12.59 -4.11 -15.29
C PHE A 87 -12.30 -5.28 -14.35
N SER A 88 -13.35 -5.82 -13.72
CA SER A 88 -13.24 -7.02 -12.90
C SER A 88 -13.07 -8.26 -13.77
N TRP A 89 -12.45 -9.29 -13.20
CA TRP A 89 -12.31 -10.59 -13.81
C TRP A 89 -12.91 -11.63 -12.85
N ARG A 90 -13.92 -12.37 -13.34
CA ARG A 90 -14.69 -13.33 -12.55
C ARG A 90 -15.31 -12.72 -11.29
N GLY A 91 -15.82 -11.49 -11.41
CA GLY A 91 -16.49 -10.76 -10.34
C GLY A 91 -15.56 -10.13 -9.30
N GLU A 92 -14.24 -10.26 -9.46
CA GLU A 92 -13.25 -9.74 -8.51
C GLU A 92 -12.25 -8.78 -9.16
N SER A 93 -11.70 -7.88 -8.34
CA SER A 93 -10.67 -6.95 -8.76
C SER A 93 -9.37 -7.66 -9.16
N ILE A 94 -8.63 -7.08 -10.11
CA ILE A 94 -7.26 -7.50 -10.48
C ILE A 94 -6.18 -6.63 -9.81
N ILE A 95 -6.49 -6.05 -8.65
CA ILE A 95 -5.60 -5.19 -7.86
C ILE A 95 -4.29 -5.86 -7.41
N ASP A 96 -4.24 -7.19 -7.44
CA ASP A 96 -3.01 -7.96 -7.19
C ASP A 96 -1.84 -7.52 -8.08
N ILE A 97 -2.11 -7.02 -9.29
CA ILE A 97 -1.09 -6.44 -10.18
C ILE A 97 -0.41 -5.22 -9.54
N LEU A 98 -1.18 -4.37 -8.85
CA LEU A 98 -0.69 -3.21 -8.10
C LEU A 98 0.00 -3.66 -6.81
N VAL A 99 -0.64 -4.55 -6.03
CA VAL A 99 -0.10 -5.05 -4.76
C VAL A 99 1.23 -5.75 -4.97
N ALA A 100 1.41 -6.51 -6.06
CA ALA A 100 2.68 -7.13 -6.41
C ALA A 100 3.80 -6.09 -6.60
N LYS A 101 3.52 -4.94 -7.20
CA LYS A 101 4.51 -3.85 -7.32
C LYS A 101 4.80 -3.20 -5.98
N LEU A 102 3.77 -3.01 -5.16
CA LEU A 102 3.91 -2.47 -3.81
C LEU A 102 4.74 -3.39 -2.91
N ARG A 103 4.58 -4.71 -3.04
CA ARG A 103 5.38 -5.74 -2.34
C ARG A 103 6.86 -5.69 -2.68
N VAL A 104 7.19 -5.38 -3.94
CA VAL A 104 8.59 -5.20 -4.37
C VAL A 104 9.13 -3.84 -3.93
N ALA A 105 8.32 -2.78 -4.05
CA ALA A 105 8.75 -1.41 -3.79
C ALA A 105 8.89 -1.09 -2.29
N CYS A 106 7.99 -1.62 -1.44
CA CYS A 106 7.97 -1.44 0.00
C CYS A 106 7.70 -2.79 0.72
N PRO A 107 8.69 -3.69 0.77
CA PRO A 107 8.55 -5.03 1.35
C PRO A 107 8.13 -5.05 2.83
N VAL A 108 8.47 -4.01 3.59
CA VAL A 108 8.21 -3.94 5.04
C VAL A 108 6.72 -3.92 5.39
N LEU A 109 5.87 -3.40 4.48
CA LEU A 109 4.40 -3.47 4.59
C LEU A 109 3.88 -4.92 4.62
N PHE A 110 4.69 -5.86 4.13
CA PHE A 110 4.35 -7.27 4.02
C PHE A 110 5.22 -8.13 4.95
N GLY A 111 5.75 -7.54 6.01
CA GLY A 111 6.50 -8.23 7.06
C GLY A 111 7.95 -8.55 6.71
N SER A 112 8.49 -8.04 5.59
CA SER A 112 9.91 -8.18 5.30
C SER A 112 10.76 -7.36 6.28
N ARG A 113 11.93 -7.89 6.65
CA ARG A 113 12.84 -7.32 7.65
C ARG A 113 14.28 -7.45 7.16
N GLY A 114 15.17 -6.58 7.65
CA GLY A 114 16.56 -6.61 7.24
C GLY A 114 17.42 -5.59 7.98
N ASN A 115 18.72 -5.87 8.00
CA ASN A 115 19.75 -4.97 8.52
C ASN A 115 20.30 -4.09 7.39
N ASP A 116 20.10 -2.78 7.49
CA ASP A 116 20.48 -1.77 6.49
C ASP A 116 22.01 -1.58 6.32
N THR A 117 22.82 -2.17 7.19
CA THR A 117 24.29 -2.21 7.04
C THR A 117 24.75 -3.31 6.07
N THR A 118 23.88 -4.24 5.69
CA THR A 118 24.19 -5.38 4.82
C THR A 118 23.52 -5.25 3.45
N GLU A 119 24.15 -5.73 2.37
CA GLU A 119 23.51 -5.76 1.05
C GLU A 119 22.19 -6.56 1.06
N ARG A 120 22.19 -7.72 1.70
CA ARG A 120 21.01 -8.59 1.80
C ARG A 120 19.87 -7.89 2.53
N GLY A 121 20.17 -7.23 3.65
CA GLY A 121 19.16 -6.50 4.41
C GLY A 121 18.63 -5.28 3.65
N ARG A 122 19.48 -4.51 2.97
CA ARG A 122 19.03 -3.43 2.07
C ARG A 122 18.06 -3.93 0.99
N ARG A 123 18.35 -5.07 0.34
CA ARG A 123 17.41 -5.70 -0.61
C ARG A 123 16.10 -6.09 0.07
N ALA A 124 16.17 -6.71 1.25
CA ALA A 124 15.00 -7.13 2.00
C ALA A 124 14.12 -5.94 2.45
N LEU A 125 14.71 -4.76 2.67
CA LEU A 125 14.01 -3.52 3.02
C LEU A 125 13.48 -2.74 1.80
N GLY A 126 13.72 -3.19 0.58
CA GLY A 126 13.28 -2.48 -0.64
C GLY A 126 14.17 -1.29 -1.03
N TRP A 127 15.39 -1.25 -0.51
CA TRP A 127 16.39 -0.26 -0.90
C TRP A 127 16.72 -0.43 -2.39
N LYS A 128 16.78 0.68 -3.14
CA LYS A 128 17.11 0.66 -4.57
C LYS A 128 18.61 0.84 -4.79
N LYS A 129 19.10 0.26 -5.89
CA LYS A 129 20.37 0.68 -6.48
C LYS A 129 20.12 1.69 -7.59
N ASP A 130 21.03 2.63 -7.73
CA ASP A 130 21.20 3.50 -8.89
C ASP A 130 22.55 3.15 -9.52
N GLY A 131 22.49 2.46 -10.67
CA GLY A 131 23.64 1.76 -11.24
C GLY A 131 24.26 0.75 -10.25
N PRO A 132 25.57 0.82 -9.97
CA PRO A 132 26.24 -0.09 -9.04
C PRO A 132 25.98 0.23 -7.56
N SER A 133 25.56 1.46 -7.25
CA SER A 133 25.54 2.01 -5.89
C SER A 133 24.14 1.99 -5.28
N TRP A 134 24.05 1.92 -3.96
CA TRP A 134 22.79 2.11 -3.24
C TRP A 134 22.37 3.58 -3.27
N VAL A 135 21.08 3.86 -3.41
CA VAL A 135 20.58 5.24 -3.26
C VAL A 135 20.89 5.77 -1.85
N PRO A 136 21.08 7.09 -1.67
CA PRO A 136 21.28 7.67 -0.35
C PRO A 136 20.14 7.33 0.61
N GLU A 137 20.43 7.31 1.92
CA GLU A 137 19.44 7.00 2.96
C GLU A 137 18.24 7.94 2.92
N GLN A 138 18.46 9.25 2.74
CA GLN A 138 17.37 10.22 2.63
C GLN A 138 16.43 9.86 1.48
N ASN A 139 16.98 9.61 0.29
CA ASN A 139 16.20 9.22 -0.89
C ASN A 139 15.44 7.89 -0.67
N HIS A 140 16.02 6.95 0.09
CA HIS A 140 15.31 5.73 0.47
C HIS A 140 14.16 6.04 1.43
N ASN A 141 14.39 6.85 2.46
CA ASN A 141 13.37 7.21 3.44
C ASN A 141 12.21 8.00 2.79
N ASP A 142 12.49 8.95 1.89
CA ASP A 142 11.45 9.70 1.18
C ASP A 142 10.57 8.77 0.33
N ARG A 143 11.18 7.80 -0.37
CA ARG A 143 10.45 6.77 -1.11
C ARG A 143 9.55 5.93 -0.21
N MET A 144 10.08 5.52 0.94
CA MET A 144 9.37 4.66 1.90
C MET A 144 8.22 5.41 2.56
N ALA A 145 8.41 6.69 2.89
CA ALA A 145 7.37 7.57 3.39
C ALA A 145 6.22 7.71 2.38
N GLY A 146 6.54 8.01 1.12
CA GLY A 146 5.55 8.12 0.06
C GLY A 146 4.77 6.83 -0.19
N LEU A 147 5.46 5.67 -0.17
CA LEU A 147 4.82 4.36 -0.30
C LEU A 147 3.95 3.99 0.92
N GLY A 148 4.36 4.37 2.13
CA GLY A 148 3.56 4.18 3.35
C GLY A 148 2.25 4.97 3.32
N ALA A 149 2.33 6.25 2.96
CA ALA A 149 1.16 7.11 2.77
C ALA A 149 0.25 6.59 1.64
N GLY A 150 0.84 6.19 0.50
CA GLY A 150 0.10 5.60 -0.62
C GLY A 150 -0.62 4.31 -0.26
N PHE A 151 0.01 3.43 0.52
CA PHE A 151 -0.61 2.20 1.00
C PHE A 151 -1.82 2.50 1.90
N ALA A 152 -1.71 3.46 2.82
CA ALA A 152 -2.83 3.92 3.65
C ALA A 152 -3.96 4.51 2.82
N ALA A 153 -3.64 5.34 1.82
CA ALA A 153 -4.59 5.99 0.93
C ALA A 153 -5.40 5.01 0.04
N ILE A 154 -4.87 3.80 -0.20
CA ILE A 154 -5.59 2.74 -0.92
C ILE A 154 -6.38 1.86 0.06
N SER A 155 -5.75 1.42 1.16
CA SER A 155 -6.31 0.40 2.05
C SER A 155 -7.38 0.92 3.03
N LEU A 156 -7.35 2.20 3.40
CA LEU A 156 -8.33 2.81 4.30
C LEU A 156 -9.46 3.55 3.55
N ARG A 157 -9.87 3.03 2.39
CA ARG A 157 -10.98 3.59 1.62
C ARG A 157 -12.32 3.02 2.08
N ASP A 158 -13.28 3.91 2.29
CA ASP A 158 -14.65 3.55 2.63
C ASP A 158 -15.49 3.36 1.37
N PHE A 159 -15.98 2.13 1.19
CA PHE A 159 -16.88 1.72 0.10
C PHE A 159 -18.30 1.44 0.60
N SER A 160 -18.61 1.68 1.88
CA SER A 160 -19.93 1.38 2.47
C SER A 160 -21.09 2.07 1.77
N LYS A 161 -20.83 3.22 1.11
CA LYS A 161 -21.81 3.99 0.34
C LYS A 161 -21.81 3.66 -1.16
N ALA A 162 -20.95 2.77 -1.63
CA ALA A 162 -20.82 2.43 -3.04
C ALA A 162 -21.66 1.18 -3.37
N SER A 163 -22.87 1.38 -3.88
CA SER A 163 -23.86 0.30 -4.12
C SER A 163 -23.40 -0.79 -5.10
N ASN A 164 -22.50 -0.47 -6.02
CA ASN A 164 -22.07 -1.38 -7.11
C ASN A 164 -20.54 -1.53 -7.20
N LYS A 165 -19.82 -1.34 -6.08
CA LYS A 165 -18.35 -1.45 -6.07
C LYS A 165 -17.88 -2.20 -4.83
N ALA A 166 -17.29 -3.36 -5.03
CA ALA A 166 -16.54 -4.03 -3.96
C ALA A 166 -15.27 -3.24 -3.66
N ASN A 167 -14.89 -3.16 -2.38
CA ASN A 167 -13.61 -2.59 -1.99
C ASN A 167 -12.48 -3.50 -2.51
N PRO A 168 -11.63 -3.03 -3.45
CA PRO A 168 -10.62 -3.88 -4.05
C PRO A 168 -9.49 -4.19 -3.06
N PHE A 169 -9.28 -3.35 -2.04
CA PHE A 169 -8.23 -3.55 -1.04
C PHE A 169 -8.70 -3.12 0.35
N PRO A 170 -9.44 -3.99 1.07
CA PRO A 170 -10.13 -3.61 2.29
C PRO A 170 -9.20 -3.21 3.44
N PRO A 171 -9.70 -2.46 4.45
CA PRO A 171 -8.94 -2.01 5.63
C PRO A 171 -8.25 -3.13 6.42
N THR A 172 -8.70 -4.38 6.28
CA THR A 172 -8.04 -5.54 6.89
C THR A 172 -6.58 -5.70 6.43
N ASN A 173 -6.26 -5.26 5.21
CA ASN A 173 -4.88 -5.21 4.72
C ASN A 173 -4.06 -4.12 5.42
N TYR A 174 -4.68 -2.97 5.73
CA TYR A 174 -4.04 -1.93 6.55
C TYR A 174 -3.67 -2.47 7.92
N TRP A 175 -4.65 -3.06 8.61
CA TRP A 175 -4.45 -3.67 9.93
C TRP A 175 -3.34 -4.71 9.91
N ARG A 176 -3.34 -5.61 8.91
CA ARG A 176 -2.31 -6.66 8.79
C ARG A 176 -0.91 -6.06 8.61
N ALA A 177 -0.74 -5.11 7.70
CA ALA A 177 0.54 -4.46 7.46
C ALA A 177 1.05 -3.71 8.70
N PHE A 178 0.15 -2.96 9.34
CA PHE A 178 0.42 -2.25 10.59
C PHE A 178 0.90 -3.22 11.68
N ALA A 179 0.15 -4.31 11.91
CA ALA A 179 0.48 -5.34 12.87
C ALA A 179 1.83 -6.02 12.57
N CYS A 180 2.11 -6.32 11.30
CA CYS A 180 3.39 -6.91 10.89
C CYS A 180 4.59 -6.02 11.27
N ILE A 181 4.45 -4.69 11.20
CA ILE A 181 5.50 -3.75 11.55
C ILE A 181 5.65 -3.64 13.07
N VAL A 182 4.58 -3.36 13.81
CA VAL A 182 4.66 -3.12 15.27
C VAL A 182 5.03 -4.36 16.08
N ASN A 183 4.75 -5.55 15.54
CA ASN A 183 5.14 -6.84 16.14
C ASN A 183 6.55 -7.29 15.74
N CYS A 184 7.34 -6.46 15.04
CA CYS A 184 8.73 -6.76 14.72
C CYS A 184 9.56 -6.94 16.02
N PRO A 185 10.35 -8.02 16.18
CA PRO A 185 11.26 -8.20 17.31
C PRO A 185 12.25 -7.04 17.42
N ALA A 186 12.64 -6.66 18.65
CA ALA A 186 13.43 -5.44 18.88
C ALA A 186 14.75 -5.39 18.10
N GLY A 187 15.45 -6.53 17.99
CA GLY A 187 16.71 -6.64 17.23
C GLY A 187 16.56 -6.59 15.71
N GLU A 188 15.33 -6.60 15.19
CA GLU A 188 15.02 -6.55 13.75
C GLU A 188 14.33 -5.23 13.34
N ILE A 189 14.11 -4.31 14.30
CA ILE A 189 13.53 -3.00 14.02
C ILE A 189 14.51 -2.16 13.20
N SER A 190 14.07 -1.70 12.03
CA SER A 190 14.87 -0.84 11.14
C SER A 190 14.29 0.57 11.01
N ASN A 191 15.15 1.52 10.64
CA ASN A 191 14.73 2.88 10.32
C ASN A 191 13.62 2.91 9.26
N THR A 192 13.73 2.05 8.25
CA THR A 192 12.73 1.89 7.18
C THR A 192 11.34 1.55 7.72
N GLN A 193 11.23 0.62 8.67
CA GLN A 193 9.94 0.26 9.26
C GLN A 193 9.29 1.43 10.02
N LEU A 194 10.10 2.18 10.76
CA LEU A 194 9.64 3.34 11.53
C LEU A 194 9.15 4.47 10.61
N VAL A 195 9.87 4.74 9.52
CA VAL A 195 9.47 5.72 8.50
C VAL A 195 8.16 5.33 7.84
N VAL A 196 8.04 4.07 7.39
CA VAL A 196 6.80 3.58 6.77
C VAL A 196 5.62 3.64 7.74
N LEU A 197 5.81 3.20 9.00
CA LEU A 197 4.77 3.23 10.01
C LEU A 197 4.28 4.67 10.28
N ARG A 198 5.20 5.63 10.39
CA ARG A 198 4.82 7.05 10.56
C ARG A 198 3.92 7.50 9.41
N SER A 199 4.35 7.29 8.17
CA SER A 199 3.63 7.76 6.99
C SER A 199 2.32 7.00 6.72
N MET A 200 2.18 5.77 7.23
CA MET A 200 0.90 5.07 7.22
C MET A 200 -0.13 5.71 8.15
N ILE A 201 0.30 6.37 9.24
CA ILE A 201 -0.57 6.93 10.27
C ILE A 201 -0.90 8.38 9.97
N ASP A 202 0.12 9.18 9.65
CA ASP A 202 0.01 10.63 9.46
C ASP A 202 -1.04 10.99 8.39
N GLY A 203 -2.10 11.71 8.81
CA GLY A 203 -3.23 12.13 7.97
C GLY A 203 -4.26 11.02 7.65
N HIS A 204 -4.11 9.83 8.25
CA HIS A 204 -4.97 8.66 8.01
C HIS A 204 -5.56 8.08 9.31
N GLU A 205 -5.14 8.58 10.47
CA GLU A 205 -5.56 8.10 11.78
C GLU A 205 -7.08 8.13 11.98
N GLN A 206 -7.76 9.18 11.52
CA GLN A 206 -9.22 9.26 11.65
C GLN A 206 -9.92 8.18 10.83
N ARG A 207 -9.43 7.85 9.63
CA ARG A 207 -10.00 6.75 8.83
C ARG A 207 -9.75 5.40 9.52
N PHE A 208 -8.58 5.22 10.10
CA PHE A 208 -8.25 4.00 10.85
C PHE A 208 -9.19 3.84 12.07
N LEU A 209 -9.42 4.92 12.81
CA LEU A 209 -10.39 4.97 13.91
C LEU A 209 -11.83 4.72 13.44
N ASN A 210 -12.24 5.26 12.30
CA ASN A 210 -13.59 5.03 11.76
C ASN A 210 -13.85 3.54 11.44
N PHE A 211 -12.84 2.79 10.98
CA PHE A 211 -13.01 1.36 10.68
C PHE A 211 -12.93 0.46 11.91
N TYR A 212 -12.11 0.81 12.90
CA TYR A 212 -11.75 -0.12 13.99
C TYR A 212 -12.01 0.41 15.41
N GLY A 213 -12.46 1.66 15.56
CA GLY A 213 -12.80 2.29 16.84
C GLY A 213 -11.70 2.13 17.89
N ASN A 214 -12.07 1.60 19.06
CA ASN A 214 -11.15 1.39 20.18
C ASN A 214 -9.98 0.46 19.86
N ALA A 215 -10.14 -0.47 18.92
CA ALA A 215 -9.04 -1.35 18.52
C ALA A 215 -7.96 -0.55 17.76
N ALA A 216 -8.34 0.40 16.90
CA ALA A 216 -7.39 1.32 16.27
C ALA A 216 -6.73 2.23 17.31
N LEU A 217 -7.45 2.71 18.32
CA LEU A 217 -6.87 3.51 19.40
C LEU A 217 -5.76 2.74 20.14
N ALA A 218 -6.03 1.49 20.53
CA ALA A 218 -5.03 0.63 21.16
C ALA A 218 -3.83 0.36 20.22
N ALA A 219 -4.08 0.14 18.94
CA ALA A 219 -3.02 -0.06 17.94
C ALA A 219 -2.16 1.20 17.75
N LEU A 220 -2.76 2.39 17.71
CA LEU A 220 -2.04 3.67 17.62
C LEU A 220 -1.17 3.91 18.86
N ARG A 221 -1.68 3.60 20.07
CA ARG A 221 -0.86 3.64 21.29
C ARG A 221 0.34 2.70 21.20
N LEU A 222 0.13 1.46 20.75
CA LEU A 222 1.22 0.50 20.56
C LEU A 222 2.25 1.04 19.55
N ALA A 223 1.83 1.60 18.42
CA ALA A 223 2.71 2.10 17.37
C ALA A 223 3.49 3.37 17.72
N LEU A 224 2.84 4.31 18.41
CA LEU A 224 3.38 5.65 18.64
C LEU A 224 4.01 5.84 20.02
N VAL A 225 3.66 4.98 21.00
CA VAL A 225 4.17 5.07 22.37
C VAL A 225 5.10 3.91 22.70
N GLU A 226 4.65 2.66 22.52
CA GLU A 226 5.41 1.49 22.98
C GLU A 226 6.46 1.00 21.97
N PHE A 227 6.11 0.97 20.68
CA PHE A 227 7.01 0.52 19.62
C PHE A 227 8.28 1.38 19.50
N PRO A 228 8.23 2.73 19.58
CA PRO A 228 9.44 3.55 19.49
C PRO A 228 10.41 3.35 20.67
N LYS A 229 9.93 2.91 21.85
CA LYS A 229 10.80 2.59 23.01
C LYS A 229 11.67 1.36 22.77
N ARG A 230 11.26 0.48 21.84
CA ARG A 230 11.96 -0.76 21.48
C ARG A 230 12.98 -0.55 20.36
N ALA A 231 12.95 0.61 19.70
CA ALA A 231 13.88 0.95 18.64
C ALA A 231 15.30 1.22 19.20
N PRO A 232 16.35 1.11 18.37
CA PRO A 232 17.70 1.47 18.77
C PRO A 232 17.77 2.89 19.37
N ALA A 233 18.64 3.06 20.38
CA ALA A 233 18.84 4.34 21.04
C ALA A 233 19.21 5.43 20.02
N ASN A 234 18.69 6.64 20.21
CA ASN A 234 18.90 7.80 19.34
C ASN A 234 18.40 7.66 17.89
N SER A 235 17.52 6.71 17.57
CA SER A 235 16.89 6.62 16.25
C SER A 235 16.04 7.88 15.96
N PRO A 236 16.38 8.70 14.95
CA PRO A 236 15.60 9.88 14.59
C PRO A 236 14.17 9.52 14.17
N ALA A 237 13.98 8.40 13.45
CA ALA A 237 12.63 7.96 13.06
C ALA A 237 11.79 7.51 14.26
N ALA A 238 12.38 6.92 15.30
CA ALA A 238 11.67 6.63 16.54
C ALA A 238 11.29 7.93 17.29
N GLY A 239 12.15 8.95 17.26
CA GLY A 239 11.79 10.31 17.71
C GLY A 239 10.62 10.88 16.91
N SER A 240 10.62 10.65 15.60
CA SER A 240 9.58 11.12 14.69
C SER A 240 8.19 10.52 15.00
N LEU A 241 8.10 9.24 15.39
CA LEU A 241 6.83 8.62 15.80
C LEU A 241 6.29 9.21 17.11
N ARG A 242 7.18 9.49 18.07
CA ARG A 242 6.81 10.15 19.33
C ARG A 242 6.28 11.56 19.10
N ALA A 243 6.95 12.33 18.24
CA ALA A 243 6.48 13.66 17.84
C ALA A 243 5.09 13.60 17.16
N LEU A 244 4.82 12.56 16.36
CA LEU A 244 3.48 12.37 15.79
C LEU A 244 2.42 12.10 16.89
N ALA A 245 2.76 11.34 17.93
CA ALA A 245 1.85 11.16 19.08
C ALA A 245 1.49 12.50 19.75
N ASP A 246 2.47 13.39 19.91
CA ASP A 246 2.26 14.71 20.50
C ASP A 246 1.37 15.59 19.61
N ILE A 247 1.59 15.57 18.29
CA ILE A 247 0.76 16.30 17.30
C ILE A 247 -0.69 15.80 17.35
N LEU A 248 -0.91 14.48 17.34
CA LEU A 248 -2.27 13.92 17.39
C LEU A 248 -3.00 14.27 18.70
N ARG A 249 -2.25 14.43 19.80
CA ARG A 249 -2.80 14.91 21.06
C ARG A 249 -3.15 16.39 21.00
N SER A 250 -2.26 17.25 20.48
CA SER A 250 -2.49 18.70 20.43
C SER A 250 -3.59 19.11 19.44
N ASP A 251 -3.59 18.51 18.26
CA ASP A 251 -4.40 18.98 17.13
C ASP A 251 -5.70 18.20 17.01
N GLY A 252 -5.67 16.90 17.33
CA GLY A 252 -6.81 15.98 17.21
C GLY A 252 -7.48 15.62 18.53
N GLY A 253 -6.93 16.05 19.67
CA GLY A 253 -7.41 15.66 21.00
C GLY A 253 -7.25 14.16 21.29
N LEU A 254 -6.47 13.43 20.49
CA LEU A 254 -6.32 11.98 20.61
C LEU A 254 -5.35 11.66 21.74
N VAL A 255 -5.89 11.27 22.89
CA VAL A 255 -5.09 10.89 24.06
C VAL A 255 -4.70 9.42 23.97
N LEU A 256 -3.42 9.16 23.69
CA LEU A 256 -2.84 7.81 23.59
C LEU A 256 -2.19 7.33 24.90
N ALA A 257 -2.14 8.19 25.93
CA ALA A 257 -1.65 7.89 27.28
C ALA A 257 -2.37 8.76 28.30
#